data_AF-C7YNC9-F1
#
_entry.id   AF-C7YNC9-F1
#
_cell.length_a   1.000
_cell.length_b   1.000
_cell.length_c   1.000
_cell.angle_alpha   90.00
_cell.angle_beta   90.00
_cell.angle_gamma   90.00
#
_symmetry.space_group_name_H-M   'P 1'
#
loop_
_entity.id
_entity.type
_entity.pdbx_description
1 polymer ?
#
loop_
_entity_poly.entity_id
_entity_poly.type
_entity_poly.pdbx_seq_one_letter_code
_entity_poly.pdbx_strand_id
1 'polypeptide(L)'
;MGRLPLSQSYTAGLTQSNSQNSGLSLMSPGDTPHEIAAPRARVPFSSPLANGRLTEPRNYAPRTSGQPIQSLPPPRFNLNLESIPAVSENIPQETSQDPFGSPAPSDATSLIPFPNLPPPTVQMAMLDNTQLDRAMEMALIKANAPKSDKLHQLTGTYTGFPSLHMALNANYFPFIDGPSSAKPVTYGVIRLKNIPFSTKRAEVVAFIGRNSKMLNDADEPVHIIMDRATSKTMDAFVEFQTMEDAIRCAERHHQFAQSGRVSRLGDRPIEVELSSQAALMRELYPLARGVFWDGATPNILPPCSREPWGNFKGFISCEEMVMLVKHVEVPHRSPFSKECPQRPYECLISTLGKFPWFATDFITLAQRGAMYKASFKLIRLLTGAVSRNDDPVNLNHQLFRRVVASVMKCKGFTVLQKDNIAFLVQMGQAEMRMYHQPENASSWVHQYSVTAKPGCPQDVLDWYIRIIREQSTRDVLVRPISERTAIQETLKDTDEYWGYFFQEVGYTQGPDFDYMTLKQCAFLEFSAIERLLTRALGHH
;
A
#
# COMPACT_ATOMS: atom_id res chain seq x y z
N MET A 1 -49.67 -43.12 -22.43
CA MET A 1 -50.20 -42.14 -23.40
C MET A 1 -50.19 -40.78 -22.71
N GLY A 2 -49.69 -39.66 -23.23
CA GLY A 2 -48.93 -39.45 -24.46
C GLY A 2 -49.31 -38.15 -25.17
N ARG A 3 -48.52 -37.07 -25.01
CA ARG A 3 -48.19 -36.03 -26.01
C ARG A 3 -47.32 -34.91 -25.42
N LEU A 4 -46.13 -34.72 -25.99
CA LEU A 4 -45.37 -33.46 -26.06
C LEU A 4 -46.05 -32.52 -27.09
N PRO A 5 -45.76 -31.19 -27.12
CA PRO A 5 -44.59 -30.74 -27.91
C PRO A 5 -43.87 -29.43 -27.49
N LEU A 6 -42.57 -29.45 -27.80
CA LEU A 6 -41.74 -28.39 -28.41
C LEU A 6 -41.20 -27.18 -27.62
N SER A 7 -39.96 -26.87 -27.98
CA SER A 7 -39.05 -25.82 -27.54
C SER A 7 -39.17 -24.54 -28.36
N GLN A 8 -38.81 -23.39 -27.77
CA GLN A 8 -38.28 -22.25 -28.54
C GLN A 8 -37.03 -21.66 -27.87
N SER A 9 -35.98 -21.59 -28.66
CA SER A 9 -34.72 -20.89 -28.39
C SER A 9 -34.83 -19.42 -28.83
N TYR A 10 -34.39 -18.48 -28.00
CA TYR A 10 -34.21 -17.08 -28.40
C TYR A 10 -32.76 -16.63 -28.26
N THR A 11 -32.12 -16.43 -29.41
CA THR A 11 -30.86 -15.71 -29.56
C THR A 11 -31.08 -14.22 -29.35
N ALA A 12 -30.41 -13.60 -28.38
CA ALA A 12 -30.34 -12.15 -28.27
C ALA A 12 -29.14 -11.62 -29.09
N GLY A 13 -29.43 -10.91 -30.18
CA GLY A 13 -28.42 -10.30 -31.03
C GLY A 13 -27.89 -8.97 -30.47
N LEU A 14 -26.73 -8.56 -31.00
CA LEU A 14 -26.11 -7.26 -30.74
C LEU A 14 -27.05 -6.10 -31.07
N THR A 15 -27.13 -5.10 -30.18
CA THR A 15 -27.70 -3.78 -30.48
C THR A 15 -26.61 -2.71 -30.40
N GLN A 16 -26.17 -2.23 -31.57
CA GLN A 16 -25.49 -0.92 -31.66
C GLN A 16 -26.50 0.20 -31.42
N SER A 17 -26.06 1.30 -30.82
CA SER A 17 -26.81 2.56 -30.80
C SER A 17 -25.86 3.75 -30.96
N ASN A 18 -26.14 4.58 -31.97
CA ASN A 18 -25.47 5.86 -32.23
C ASN A 18 -26.48 7.00 -32.00
N SER A 19 -26.10 7.99 -31.19
CA SER A 19 -26.62 9.39 -31.26
C SER A 19 -25.82 10.22 -30.25
N GLN A 20 -24.88 11.07 -30.66
CA GLN A 20 -25.01 12.38 -31.32
C GLN A 20 -25.18 13.58 -30.36
N ASN A 21 -24.34 14.58 -30.63
CA ASN A 21 -24.24 15.88 -29.98
C ASN A 21 -25.58 16.62 -29.78
N SER A 22 -25.65 17.40 -28.70
CA SER A 22 -26.20 18.77 -28.73
C SER A 22 -25.51 19.59 -27.66
N GLY A 23 -25.02 20.78 -28.01
CA GLY A 23 -24.33 21.69 -27.09
C GLY A 23 -25.13 22.97 -26.82
N LEU A 24 -24.41 23.94 -26.23
CA LEU A 24 -24.77 25.35 -25.99
C LEU A 24 -25.44 25.73 -24.66
N SER A 25 -24.61 26.40 -23.85
CA SER A 25 -24.81 27.78 -23.34
C SER A 25 -25.01 28.00 -21.85
N LEU A 26 -24.13 28.87 -21.33
CA LEU A 26 -24.28 29.57 -20.05
C LEU A 26 -25.52 30.47 -20.07
N MET A 27 -26.13 30.69 -18.90
CA MET A 27 -26.52 32.03 -18.41
C MET A 27 -26.54 32.06 -16.88
N SER A 28 -26.18 33.21 -16.31
CA SER A 28 -26.23 33.49 -14.86
C SER A 28 -27.64 33.89 -14.41
N PRO A 29 -28.03 33.65 -13.14
CA PRO A 29 -29.25 34.21 -12.57
C PRO A 29 -29.03 35.64 -12.04
N GLY A 30 -30.05 36.48 -12.17
CA GLY A 30 -30.10 37.82 -11.57
C GLY A 30 -31.39 38.03 -10.77
N ASP A 31 -31.23 38.79 -9.68
CA ASP A 31 -32.20 39.61 -8.91
C ASP A 31 -33.52 39.04 -8.30
N THR A 32 -33.62 39.36 -7.00
CA THR A 32 -34.78 39.44 -6.07
C THR A 32 -35.83 40.49 -6.51
N PRO A 33 -37.05 40.67 -5.89
CA PRO A 33 -37.38 40.43 -4.46
C PRO A 33 -38.85 40.05 -4.09
N HIS A 34 -39.10 39.76 -2.79
CA HIS A 34 -40.07 40.52 -1.95
C HIS A 34 -40.09 40.06 -0.46
N GLU A 35 -40.51 40.98 0.43
CA GLU A 35 -40.53 40.87 1.89
C GLU A 35 -41.85 40.30 2.48
N ILE A 36 -41.86 39.91 3.76
CA ILE A 36 -42.85 40.29 4.80
C ILE A 36 -42.30 39.90 6.21
N ALA A 37 -42.79 40.55 7.29
CA ALA A 37 -42.03 40.81 8.52
C ALA A 37 -42.36 39.97 9.79
N ALA A 38 -41.35 39.87 10.69
CA ALA A 38 -41.30 40.13 12.17
C ALA A 38 -42.54 39.89 13.09
N PRO A 39 -42.43 39.68 14.44
CA PRO A 39 -41.40 40.17 15.41
C PRO A 39 -40.82 39.12 16.42
N ARG A 40 -39.54 39.16 16.82
CA ARG A 40 -38.83 39.97 17.86
C ARG A 40 -39.17 39.72 19.36
N ALA A 41 -38.12 39.36 20.11
CA ALA A 41 -37.84 39.81 21.48
C ALA A 41 -36.33 40.17 21.63
N ARG A 42 -35.96 41.03 22.60
CA ARG A 42 -34.62 41.63 22.85
C ARG A 42 -34.34 41.63 24.37
N VAL A 43 -33.22 42.05 24.99
CA VAL A 43 -31.97 42.81 24.68
C VAL A 43 -30.86 42.27 25.67
N PRO A 44 -29.77 42.94 26.12
CA PRO A 44 -28.85 43.94 25.52
C PRO A 44 -27.31 43.71 25.70
N PHE A 45 -26.49 44.19 24.74
CA PHE A 45 -25.17 44.89 24.86
C PHE A 45 -23.95 44.20 25.56
N SER A 46 -22.65 44.50 25.28
CA SER A 46 -21.95 45.60 24.57
C SER A 46 -20.65 45.14 23.85
N SER A 47 -20.12 45.95 22.92
CA SER A 47 -18.74 45.86 22.38
C SER A 47 -18.20 47.25 22.00
N PRO A 48 -16.87 47.42 21.88
CA PRO A 48 -16.28 48.29 20.83
C PRO A 48 -15.12 47.58 20.09
N LEU A 49 -15.20 47.38 18.77
CA LEU A 49 -14.73 48.28 17.68
C LEU A 49 -13.20 48.32 17.44
N ALA A 50 -12.75 47.74 16.31
CA ALA A 50 -12.10 48.49 15.19
C ALA A 50 -11.63 47.61 14.00
N ASN A 51 -12.12 47.94 12.79
CA ASN A 51 -11.48 47.88 11.46
C ASN A 51 -10.68 46.65 10.96
N GLY A 52 -11.09 46.13 9.79
CA GLY A 52 -10.22 45.35 8.88
C GLY A 52 -10.98 44.71 7.71
N ARG A 53 -10.71 45.14 6.47
CA ARG A 53 -11.41 44.63 5.25
C ARG A 53 -10.93 43.24 4.85
N LEU A 54 -11.87 42.42 4.35
CA LEU A 54 -11.60 41.15 3.66
C LEU A 54 -10.94 41.41 2.28
N THR A 55 -9.83 40.74 1.99
CA THR A 55 -9.28 40.56 0.64
C THR A 55 -8.57 39.21 0.54
N GLU A 56 -8.73 38.54 -0.61
CA GLU A 56 -8.19 37.21 -0.91
C GLU A 56 -6.64 37.15 -0.85
N PRO A 57 -6.03 35.97 -0.58
CA PRO A 57 -4.59 35.82 -0.57
C PRO A 57 -4.00 35.89 -1.99
N ARG A 58 -2.95 36.71 -2.13
CA ARG A 58 -2.26 36.98 -3.41
C ARG A 58 -1.44 35.80 -3.91
N ASN A 59 -1.42 35.62 -5.24
CA ASN A 59 -0.54 34.68 -5.95
C ASN A 59 0.95 34.88 -5.61
N TYR A 60 1.65 33.78 -5.36
CA TYR A 60 3.10 33.73 -5.21
C TYR A 60 3.79 33.49 -6.57
N ALA A 61 4.19 34.58 -7.23
CA ALA A 61 5.22 34.55 -8.26
C ALA A 61 6.53 35.09 -7.69
N PRO A 62 7.69 34.40 -7.80
CA PRO A 62 8.96 34.89 -7.27
C PRO A 62 9.41 36.17 -7.99
N ARG A 63 9.70 37.24 -7.23
CA ARG A 63 10.37 38.42 -7.78
C ARG A 63 11.85 38.09 -8.02
N THR A 64 12.30 38.16 -9.26
CA THR A 64 13.73 38.07 -9.60
C THR A 64 14.45 39.38 -9.29
N SER A 65 15.69 39.27 -8.84
CA SER A 65 16.52 40.38 -8.39
C SER A 65 17.21 41.10 -9.54
N GLY A 66 16.87 42.38 -9.73
CA GLY A 66 17.69 43.43 -10.36
C GLY A 66 18.62 43.07 -11.52
N GLN A 67 18.12 43.17 -12.76
CA GLN A 67 18.87 43.54 -13.97
C GLN A 67 17.98 44.44 -14.85
N PRO A 68 18.54 45.39 -15.63
CA PRO A 68 17.75 46.33 -16.42
C PRO A 68 17.12 45.66 -17.65
N ILE A 69 15.83 45.92 -17.86
CA ILE A 69 15.04 45.36 -18.97
C ILE A 69 15.30 46.18 -20.24
N GLN A 70 15.86 45.56 -21.28
CA GLN A 70 15.83 46.12 -22.64
C GLN A 70 14.45 45.90 -23.26
N SER A 71 13.76 46.99 -23.60
CA SER A 71 12.43 46.96 -24.20
C SER A 71 12.50 46.84 -25.72
N LEU A 72 12.46 45.61 -26.25
CA LEU A 72 12.17 45.34 -27.66
C LEU A 72 10.93 44.44 -27.76
N PRO A 73 9.97 44.74 -28.66
CA PRO A 73 8.80 43.90 -28.86
C PRO A 73 9.17 42.58 -29.56
N PRO A 74 8.48 41.47 -29.26
CA PRO A 74 8.74 40.19 -29.93
C PRO A 74 8.39 40.25 -31.43
N PRO A 75 9.10 39.51 -32.29
CA PRO A 75 8.87 39.51 -33.74
C PRO A 75 7.52 38.88 -34.11
N ARG A 76 6.90 39.37 -35.20
CA ARG A 76 5.63 38.82 -35.71
C ARG A 76 5.86 37.49 -36.43
N PHE A 77 4.98 36.52 -36.16
CA PHE A 77 4.87 35.29 -36.96
C PHE A 77 4.18 35.60 -38.30
N ASN A 78 4.80 35.19 -39.40
CA ASN A 78 4.19 35.14 -40.74
C ASN A 78 4.05 33.67 -41.16
N LEU A 79 2.86 33.29 -41.63
CA LEU A 79 2.60 31.99 -42.25
C LEU A 79 2.49 32.19 -43.76
N ASN A 80 3.49 31.76 -44.52
CA ASN A 80 3.39 31.54 -45.96
C ASN A 80 4.07 30.20 -46.29
N LEU A 81 3.44 29.44 -47.18
CA LEU A 81 3.74 28.04 -47.50
C LEU A 81 4.06 27.93 -48.99
N GLU A 82 5.33 27.70 -49.37
CA GLU A 82 5.71 27.50 -50.78
C GLU A 82 6.95 26.57 -50.95
N SER A 83 6.70 25.40 -51.55
CA SER A 83 7.55 24.58 -52.45
C SER A 83 9.07 24.35 -52.22
N ILE A 84 9.43 23.14 -51.73
CA ILE A 84 10.09 22.00 -52.47
C ILE A 84 11.27 22.35 -53.42
N PRO A 85 12.49 21.72 -53.32
CA PRO A 85 12.71 20.27 -53.58
C PRO A 85 13.77 19.52 -52.72
N ALA A 86 13.88 18.21 -52.98
CA ALA A 86 14.64 17.19 -52.24
C ALA A 86 16.16 17.14 -52.51
N VAL A 87 16.92 16.46 -51.62
CA VAL A 87 17.90 15.37 -51.93
C VAL A 87 18.51 14.76 -50.64
N SER A 88 18.56 13.42 -50.62
CA SER A 88 19.42 12.45 -49.89
C SER A 88 19.82 12.53 -48.39
N GLU A 89 19.60 11.36 -47.75
CA GLU A 89 20.49 10.59 -46.86
C GLU A 89 20.63 10.82 -45.32
N ASN A 90 20.22 9.76 -44.60
CA ASN A 90 20.85 9.12 -43.42
C ASN A 90 20.68 9.67 -41.97
N ILE A 91 19.81 8.95 -41.21
CA ILE A 91 19.92 8.58 -39.76
C ILE A 91 19.67 9.70 -38.71
N PRO A 92 19.06 9.46 -37.52
CA PRO A 92 18.05 8.47 -37.09
C PRO A 92 16.73 9.14 -36.60
N GLN A 93 15.65 8.36 -36.39
CA GLN A 93 14.39 8.91 -35.84
C GLN A 93 14.41 9.05 -34.31
N GLU A 94 14.50 10.30 -33.82
CA GLU A 94 13.90 10.70 -32.55
C GLU A 94 12.39 10.94 -32.75
N THR A 95 11.54 10.43 -31.85
CA THR A 95 10.11 10.75 -31.83
C THR A 95 9.84 11.98 -30.97
N SER A 96 9.60 13.12 -31.62
CA SER A 96 9.15 14.34 -30.95
C SER A 96 7.71 14.19 -30.44
N GLN A 97 7.50 14.45 -29.14
CA GLN A 97 6.17 14.63 -28.56
C GLN A 97 5.88 16.12 -28.33
N ASP A 98 4.67 16.54 -28.69
CA ASP A 98 4.12 17.88 -28.49
C ASP A 98 3.98 18.18 -26.98
N PRO A 99 4.57 19.27 -26.46
CA PRO A 99 4.53 19.59 -25.03
C PRO A 99 3.17 20.11 -24.51
N PHE A 100 2.14 20.28 -25.35
CA PHE A 100 0.81 20.77 -24.91
C PHE A 100 -0.38 19.89 -25.29
N GLY A 101 -0.15 18.68 -25.82
CA GLY A 101 -1.20 17.69 -26.02
C GLY A 101 -1.76 17.14 -24.70
N SER A 102 -3.07 17.24 -24.48
CA SER A 102 -3.73 16.53 -23.36
C SER A 102 -3.72 15.02 -23.63
N PRO A 103 -3.39 14.16 -22.65
CA PRO A 103 -3.37 12.72 -22.86
C PRO A 103 -4.78 12.19 -23.16
N ALA A 104 -4.89 11.33 -24.15
CA ALA A 104 -6.12 10.60 -24.45
C ALA A 104 -6.53 9.73 -23.23
N PRO A 105 -7.84 9.52 -22.98
CA PRO A 105 -8.30 8.66 -21.91
C PRO A 105 -7.83 7.22 -22.17
N SER A 106 -6.94 6.73 -21.32
CA SER A 106 -6.48 5.33 -21.35
C SER A 106 -7.62 4.39 -20.97
N ASP A 107 -7.82 3.32 -21.75
CA ASP A 107 -8.87 2.33 -21.53
C ASP A 107 -8.89 1.78 -20.10
N ALA A 108 -10.08 1.76 -19.50
CA ALA A 108 -10.31 1.34 -18.13
C ALA A 108 -10.46 -0.19 -18.01
N THR A 109 -9.42 -0.96 -18.37
CA THR A 109 -9.29 -2.37 -17.99
C THR A 109 -8.53 -2.47 -16.67
N SER A 110 -9.29 -2.42 -15.58
CA SER A 110 -8.82 -2.56 -14.20
C SER A 110 -8.43 -4.01 -13.87
N LEU A 111 -7.21 -4.38 -14.24
CA LEU A 111 -6.35 -5.13 -13.34
C LEU A 111 -5.32 -4.14 -12.81
N ILE A 112 -5.03 -4.15 -11.51
CA ILE A 112 -3.94 -3.33 -10.95
C ILE A 112 -2.67 -3.70 -11.73
N PRO A 113 -2.04 -2.78 -12.49
CA PRO A 113 -0.78 -3.11 -13.14
C PRO A 113 0.25 -3.25 -12.02
N PHE A 114 0.65 -4.49 -11.77
CA PHE A 114 1.83 -4.79 -10.97
C PHE A 114 3.03 -4.09 -11.63
N PRO A 115 4.03 -3.62 -10.88
CA PRO A 115 5.24 -3.07 -11.50
C PRO A 115 5.82 -4.12 -12.46
N ASN A 116 5.99 -3.75 -13.73
CA ASN A 116 6.34 -4.66 -14.84
C ASN A 116 7.60 -5.49 -14.58
N LEU A 117 7.45 -6.60 -13.88
CA LEU A 117 8.33 -7.75 -13.92
C LEU A 117 7.64 -8.80 -14.81
N PRO A 118 8.40 -9.51 -15.67
CA PRO A 118 7.84 -10.58 -16.47
C PRO A 118 7.23 -11.67 -15.56
N PRO A 119 6.20 -12.43 -16.02
CA PRO A 119 5.63 -13.54 -15.25
C PRO A 119 6.70 -14.54 -14.77
N PRO A 120 6.48 -15.29 -13.67
CA PRO A 120 7.46 -16.25 -13.14
C PRO A 120 7.98 -17.24 -14.18
N THR A 121 7.12 -17.68 -15.09
CA THR A 121 7.45 -18.53 -16.25
C THR A 121 8.50 -17.90 -17.18
N VAL A 122 8.41 -16.59 -17.41
CA VAL A 122 9.35 -15.82 -18.25
C VAL A 122 10.61 -15.47 -17.45
N GLN A 123 10.53 -15.31 -16.13
CA GLN A 123 11.70 -15.20 -15.26
C GLN A 123 12.52 -16.50 -15.26
N MET A 124 11.87 -17.67 -15.20
CA MET A 124 12.56 -18.96 -15.37
C MET A 124 13.17 -19.13 -16.76
N ALA A 125 12.54 -18.59 -17.81
CA ALA A 125 13.11 -18.59 -19.16
C ALA A 125 14.34 -17.66 -19.33
N MET A 126 14.67 -16.84 -18.33
CA MET A 126 15.88 -16.01 -18.28
C MET A 126 17.04 -16.65 -17.49
N LEU A 127 16.86 -17.88 -16.96
CA LEU A 127 17.91 -18.66 -16.31
C LEU A 127 18.84 -19.27 -17.36
N ASP A 128 20.15 -19.26 -17.10
CA ASP A 128 21.11 -19.99 -17.95
C ASP A 128 21.04 -21.51 -17.72
N ASN A 129 21.61 -22.30 -18.64
CA ASN A 129 21.60 -23.77 -18.55
C ASN A 129 22.16 -24.32 -17.22
N THR A 130 23.15 -23.67 -16.61
CA THR A 130 23.72 -24.11 -15.32
C THR A 130 22.82 -23.82 -14.14
N GLN A 131 21.98 -22.78 -14.25
CA GLN A 131 20.93 -22.48 -13.28
C GLN A 131 19.75 -23.46 -13.44
N LEU A 132 19.43 -23.86 -14.67
CA LEU A 132 18.42 -24.88 -14.96
C LEU A 132 18.83 -26.27 -14.41
N ASP A 133 20.07 -26.70 -14.66
CA ASP A 133 20.61 -27.97 -14.13
C ASP A 133 20.56 -27.99 -12.59
N ARG A 134 20.96 -26.91 -11.92
CA ARG A 134 20.85 -26.75 -10.46
C ARG A 134 19.42 -26.77 -9.96
N ALA A 135 18.47 -26.18 -10.70
CA ALA A 135 17.05 -26.21 -10.35
C ALA A 135 16.50 -27.65 -10.44
N MET A 136 16.89 -28.41 -11.47
CA MET A 136 16.52 -29.82 -11.61
C MET A 136 17.15 -30.70 -10.52
N GLU A 137 18.43 -30.48 -10.18
CA GLU A 137 19.11 -31.17 -9.07
C GLU A 137 18.41 -30.90 -7.73
N MET A 138 18.10 -29.64 -7.42
CA MET A 138 17.34 -29.30 -6.20
C MET A 138 15.92 -29.86 -6.20
N ALA A 139 15.25 -29.92 -7.35
CA ALA A 139 13.93 -30.56 -7.46
C ALA A 139 14.00 -32.06 -7.17
N LEU A 140 15.04 -32.76 -7.65
CA LEU A 140 15.26 -34.18 -7.37
C LEU A 140 15.62 -34.43 -5.90
N ILE A 141 16.45 -33.57 -5.30
CA ILE A 141 16.75 -33.61 -3.85
C ILE A 141 15.46 -33.40 -3.04
N LYS A 142 14.61 -32.43 -3.42
CA LYS A 142 13.33 -32.17 -2.75
C LYS A 142 12.34 -33.33 -2.91
N ALA A 143 12.30 -34.00 -4.07
CA ALA A 143 11.47 -35.17 -4.30
C ALA A 143 11.88 -36.39 -3.44
N ASN A 144 13.18 -36.51 -3.13
CA ASN A 144 13.74 -37.57 -2.29
C ASN A 144 13.87 -37.18 -0.80
N ALA A 145 13.48 -35.96 -0.42
CA ALA A 145 13.52 -35.53 0.97
C ALA A 145 12.47 -36.29 1.81
N PRO A 146 12.77 -36.67 3.07
CA PRO A 146 11.78 -37.24 3.95
C PRO A 146 10.64 -36.23 4.17
N LYS A 147 9.39 -36.71 4.10
CA LYS A 147 8.22 -35.88 4.44
C LYS A 147 8.33 -35.44 5.90
N SER A 148 7.80 -34.26 6.23
CA SER A 148 7.62 -33.85 7.61
C SER A 148 6.67 -34.81 8.35
N ASP A 149 6.85 -34.97 9.66
CA ASP A 149 5.93 -35.75 10.52
C ASP A 149 4.46 -35.33 10.32
N LYS A 150 4.27 -34.04 10.05
CA LYS A 150 2.95 -33.43 9.81
C LYS A 150 2.33 -33.88 8.49
N LEU A 151 3.10 -33.95 7.40
CA LEU A 151 2.63 -34.52 6.13
C LEU A 151 2.50 -36.05 6.20
N HIS A 152 3.36 -36.72 6.96
CA HIS A 152 3.24 -38.15 7.25
C HIS A 152 1.94 -38.47 8.00
N GLN A 153 1.55 -37.69 9.01
CA GLN A 153 0.27 -37.84 9.69
C GLN A 153 -0.91 -37.55 8.74
N LEU A 154 -0.82 -36.47 7.96
CA LEU A 154 -1.89 -36.07 7.03
C LEU A 154 -2.12 -37.06 5.87
N THR A 155 -1.06 -37.72 5.38
CA THR A 155 -1.14 -38.70 4.27
C THR A 155 -1.00 -40.16 4.71
N GLY A 156 -0.89 -40.42 6.02
CA GLY A 156 -0.74 -41.74 6.62
C GLY A 156 -2.05 -42.52 6.78
N THR A 157 -3.06 -42.22 5.96
CA THR A 157 -4.34 -42.93 5.92
C THR A 157 -4.28 -44.10 4.94
N TYR A 158 -5.24 -45.02 5.02
CA TYR A 158 -5.32 -46.18 4.11
C TYR A 158 -5.45 -45.77 2.63
N THR A 159 -6.13 -44.65 2.35
CA THR A 159 -6.32 -44.11 1.00
C THR A 159 -5.18 -43.19 0.53
N GLY A 160 -4.26 -42.81 1.42
CA GLY A 160 -3.27 -41.76 1.19
C GLY A 160 -3.82 -40.32 1.26
N PHE A 161 -5.13 -40.15 1.47
CA PHE A 161 -5.81 -38.86 1.62
C PHE A 161 -6.42 -38.70 3.02
N PRO A 162 -6.30 -37.52 3.66
CA PRO A 162 -6.99 -37.23 4.91
C PRO A 162 -8.49 -37.03 4.68
N SER A 163 -9.30 -37.24 5.72
CA SER A 163 -10.68 -36.78 5.72
C SER A 163 -10.75 -35.24 5.70
N LEU A 164 -11.83 -34.69 5.14
CA LEU A 164 -12.03 -33.23 5.07
C LEU A 164 -11.89 -32.53 6.43
N HIS A 165 -12.44 -33.13 7.50
CA HIS A 165 -12.32 -32.60 8.87
C HIS A 165 -10.87 -32.55 9.36
N MET A 166 -10.03 -33.52 9.00
CA MET A 166 -8.61 -33.50 9.34
C MET A 166 -7.86 -32.44 8.53
N ALA A 167 -8.19 -32.26 7.25
CA ALA A 167 -7.56 -31.26 6.39
C ALA A 167 -7.91 -29.80 6.77
N LEU A 168 -9.15 -29.55 7.18
CA LEU A 168 -9.59 -28.22 7.65
C LEU A 168 -9.22 -27.95 9.13
N ASN A 169 -8.67 -28.93 9.85
CA ASN A 169 -8.26 -28.75 11.23
C ASN A 169 -7.10 -27.75 11.35
N ALA A 170 -7.22 -26.78 12.27
CA ALA A 170 -6.23 -25.72 12.47
C ALA A 170 -4.80 -26.20 12.76
N ASN A 171 -4.60 -27.45 13.21
CA ASN A 171 -3.29 -28.04 13.34
C ASN A 171 -2.64 -28.30 11.96
N TYR A 172 -3.38 -28.84 10.99
CA TYR A 172 -2.88 -29.20 9.67
C TYR A 172 -3.00 -28.09 8.63
N PHE A 173 -4.11 -27.35 8.64
CA PHE A 173 -4.43 -26.31 7.66
C PHE A 173 -3.31 -25.24 7.58
N PRO A 174 -2.70 -25.01 6.40
CA PRO A 174 -1.45 -24.26 6.28
C PRO A 174 -1.65 -22.77 5.97
N PHE A 175 -2.89 -22.31 5.81
CA PHE A 175 -3.22 -20.95 5.38
C PHE A 175 -3.77 -20.10 6.53
N ILE A 176 -3.47 -18.80 6.50
CA ILE A 176 -4.05 -17.78 7.39
C ILE A 176 -4.36 -16.50 6.60
N ASP A 177 -5.29 -15.69 7.09
CA ASP A 177 -5.47 -14.30 6.64
C ASP A 177 -4.28 -13.48 7.15
N GLY A 178 -3.45 -12.99 6.24
CA GLY A 178 -2.27 -12.19 6.55
C GLY A 178 -2.61 -10.91 7.32
N PRO A 179 -3.41 -10.00 6.74
CA PRO A 179 -3.92 -8.81 7.40
C PRO A 179 -4.55 -9.06 8.78
N SER A 180 -5.51 -9.99 8.90
CA SER A 180 -6.18 -10.28 10.19
C SER A 180 -5.29 -10.97 11.22
N SER A 181 -4.10 -11.47 10.85
CA SER A 181 -3.10 -11.97 11.81
C SER A 181 -2.36 -10.85 12.57
N ALA A 182 -2.51 -9.59 12.15
CA ALA A 182 -2.03 -8.44 12.91
C ALA A 182 -2.84 -8.27 14.21
N LYS A 183 -2.26 -7.57 15.19
CA LYS A 183 -2.94 -7.26 16.47
C LYS A 183 -2.70 -5.79 16.83
N PRO A 184 -3.68 -5.11 17.45
CA PRO A 184 -3.40 -3.84 18.11
C PRO A 184 -2.41 -4.06 19.24
N VAL A 185 -1.40 -3.20 19.34
CA VAL A 185 -0.44 -3.19 20.45
C VAL A 185 -0.35 -1.77 20.98
N THR A 186 -0.48 -1.64 22.30
CA THR A 186 -0.46 -0.35 23.00
C THR A 186 0.74 -0.35 23.94
N TYR A 187 1.58 0.67 23.80
CA TYR A 187 2.79 0.86 24.59
C TYR A 187 2.68 2.09 25.50
N GLY A 188 3.64 2.26 26.42
CA GLY A 188 3.85 3.57 27.04
C GLY A 188 4.40 4.53 25.99
N VAL A 189 3.90 5.77 25.94
CA VAL A 189 4.31 6.73 24.90
C VAL A 189 4.60 8.09 25.53
N ILE A 190 5.66 8.75 25.07
CA ILE A 190 5.88 10.19 25.32
C ILE A 190 5.91 10.95 23.99
N ARG A 191 5.62 12.26 24.05
CA ARG A 191 5.73 13.20 22.94
C ARG A 191 6.91 14.14 23.21
N LEU A 192 7.77 14.32 22.20
CA LEU A 192 8.86 15.28 22.17
C LEU A 192 8.44 16.44 21.26
N LYS A 193 8.13 17.57 21.87
CA LYS A 193 7.72 18.81 21.20
C LYS A 193 8.91 19.70 20.88
N ASN A 194 8.76 20.57 19.87
CA ASN A 194 9.74 21.59 19.47
C ASN A 194 11.09 21.03 18.98
N ILE A 195 11.13 19.79 18.47
CA ILE A 195 12.35 19.22 17.90
C ILE A 195 12.87 20.04 16.71
N PRO A 196 14.20 20.12 16.50
CA PRO A 196 14.77 20.60 15.25
C PRO A 196 14.19 19.88 14.03
N PHE A 197 13.99 20.57 12.91
CA PHE A 197 13.52 19.91 11.69
C PHE A 197 14.49 18.84 11.19
N SER A 198 15.79 19.06 11.44
CA SER A 198 16.90 18.16 11.11
C SER A 198 17.07 16.95 12.04
N THR A 199 16.24 16.81 13.08
CA THR A 199 16.41 15.77 14.11
C THR A 199 16.42 14.36 13.51
N LYS A 200 17.45 13.59 13.89
CA LYS A 200 17.66 12.20 13.48
C LYS A 200 17.23 11.24 14.59
N ARG A 201 16.80 10.03 14.20
CA ARG A 201 16.45 8.95 15.15
C ARG A 201 17.52 8.72 16.22
N ALA A 202 18.80 8.70 15.84
CA ALA A 202 19.91 8.45 16.78
C ALA A 202 20.02 9.52 17.87
N GLU A 203 19.70 10.78 17.56
CA GLU A 203 19.71 11.88 18.53
C GLU A 203 18.56 11.74 19.52
N VAL A 204 17.38 11.32 19.06
CA VAL A 204 16.23 10.99 19.93
C VAL A 204 16.59 9.84 20.89
N VAL A 205 17.18 8.76 20.39
CA VAL A 205 17.62 7.64 21.25
C VAL A 205 18.66 8.09 22.29
N ALA A 206 19.62 8.94 21.88
CA ALA A 206 20.61 9.48 22.81
C ALA A 206 20.00 10.41 23.88
N PHE A 207 19.03 11.24 23.50
CA PHE A 207 18.30 12.17 24.38
C PHE A 207 17.47 11.43 25.44
N ILE A 208 16.78 10.36 25.04
CA ILE A 208 15.97 9.52 25.93
C ILE A 208 16.85 8.69 26.89
N GLY A 209 18.02 8.28 26.41
CA GLY A 209 19.03 7.57 27.20
C GLY A 209 18.78 6.08 27.36
N ARG A 210 19.84 5.32 27.65
CA ARG A 210 19.83 3.85 27.63
C ARG A 210 18.99 3.20 28.75
N ASN A 211 18.89 3.84 29.91
CA ASN A 211 18.18 3.30 31.09
C ASN A 211 16.67 3.60 31.10
N SER A 212 16.13 3.97 29.94
CA SER A 212 14.77 4.49 29.78
C SER A 212 13.70 3.41 29.59
N LYS A 213 14.09 2.17 29.23
CA LYS A 213 13.20 1.07 28.85
C LYS A 213 12.27 1.39 27.66
N MET A 214 12.76 2.21 26.74
CA MET A 214 12.28 2.27 25.36
C MET A 214 12.25 0.85 24.75
N LEU A 215 11.38 0.59 23.75
CA LEU A 215 11.39 -0.72 23.05
C LEU A 215 12.72 -0.96 22.31
N ASN A 216 12.91 -2.19 21.82
CA ASN A 216 14.10 -2.54 21.06
C ASN A 216 14.10 -1.84 19.69
N ASP A 217 15.28 -1.58 19.13
CA ASP A 217 15.39 -0.98 17.78
C ASP A 217 14.68 -1.81 16.70
N ALA A 218 14.54 -3.12 16.88
CA ALA A 218 13.85 -4.04 15.97
C ALA A 218 12.32 -3.82 15.89
N ASP A 219 11.74 -3.12 16.87
CA ASP A 219 10.32 -2.78 17.00
C ASP A 219 10.02 -1.33 16.55
N GLU A 220 11.06 -0.58 16.14
CA GLU A 220 11.00 0.80 15.63
C GLU A 220 10.29 1.83 16.55
N PRO A 221 10.69 1.96 17.83
CA PRO A 221 10.01 2.78 18.85
C PRO A 221 9.99 4.29 18.62
N VAL A 222 10.75 4.82 17.66
CA VAL A 222 10.94 6.27 17.47
C VAL A 222 10.22 6.71 16.21
N HIS A 223 9.13 7.45 16.38
CA HIS A 223 8.28 7.95 15.31
C HIS A 223 8.45 9.46 15.19
N ILE A 224 9.31 9.92 14.29
CA ILE A 224 9.44 11.35 13.97
C ILE A 224 8.40 11.72 12.94
N ILE A 225 7.39 12.49 13.34
CA ILE A 225 6.24 12.80 12.49
C ILE A 225 6.64 13.75 11.36
N MET A 226 6.06 13.52 10.20
CA MET A 226 6.28 14.27 8.97
C MET A 226 4.91 14.54 8.35
N ASP A 227 4.63 15.79 8.02
CA ASP A 227 3.49 16.11 7.16
C ASP A 227 3.79 15.59 5.74
N ARG A 228 2.98 14.64 5.27
CA ARG A 228 3.12 13.99 3.97
C ARG A 228 2.82 14.91 2.78
N ALA A 229 2.22 16.08 2.99
CA ALA A 229 1.96 17.05 1.92
C ALA A 229 3.08 18.08 1.77
N THR A 230 3.69 18.53 2.87
CA THR A 230 4.72 19.60 2.85
C THR A 230 6.15 19.10 3.10
N SER A 231 6.33 17.82 3.44
CA SER A 231 7.55 17.20 3.98
C SER A 231 8.06 17.73 5.32
N LYS A 232 7.32 18.63 5.98
CA LYS A 232 7.78 19.29 7.19
C LYS A 232 7.86 18.31 8.38
N THR A 233 9.00 18.31 9.07
CA THR A 233 9.17 17.69 10.39
C THR A 233 8.25 18.34 11.42
N MET A 234 7.47 17.51 12.11
CA MET A 234 6.62 17.90 13.23
C MET A 234 7.24 17.39 14.54
N ASP A 235 6.44 16.95 15.51
CA ASP A 235 6.95 16.39 16.77
C ASP A 235 7.45 14.94 16.60
N ALA A 236 8.13 14.40 17.63
CA ALA A 236 8.46 12.98 17.69
C ALA A 236 7.71 12.28 18.82
N PHE A 237 7.44 10.99 18.66
CA PHE A 237 6.92 10.12 19.70
C PHE A 237 7.91 8.97 19.94
N VAL A 238 7.98 8.53 21.20
CA VAL A 238 8.86 7.42 21.61
C VAL A 238 8.05 6.42 22.42
N GLU A 239 8.17 5.14 22.05
CA GLU A 239 7.46 4.03 22.68
C GLU A 239 8.33 3.25 23.69
N PHE A 240 7.68 2.82 24.77
CA PHE A 240 8.26 2.19 25.96
C PHE A 240 7.57 0.87 26.29
N GLN A 241 8.29 -0.03 26.95
CA GLN A 241 7.77 -1.35 27.34
C GLN A 241 6.50 -1.26 28.18
N THR A 242 6.39 -0.25 29.05
CA THR A 242 5.24 -0.02 29.94
C THR A 242 4.89 1.47 30.02
N MET A 243 3.67 1.79 30.46
CA MET A 243 3.26 3.18 30.70
C MET A 243 4.06 3.80 31.84
N GLU A 244 4.40 3.00 32.86
CA GLU A 244 5.21 3.39 34.01
C GLU A 244 6.63 3.80 33.61
N ASP A 245 7.19 3.19 32.56
CA ASP A 245 8.49 3.59 31.99
C ASP A 245 8.40 4.95 31.27
N ALA A 246 7.31 5.19 30.52
CA ALA A 246 7.05 6.48 29.87
C ALA A 246 6.85 7.60 30.90
N ILE A 247 6.07 7.36 31.97
CA ILE A 247 5.87 8.28 33.10
C ILE A 247 7.22 8.61 33.75
N ARG A 248 8.01 7.60 34.15
CA ARG A 248 9.35 7.80 34.74
C ARG A 248 10.30 8.57 33.82
N CYS A 249 10.17 8.43 32.50
CA CYS A 249 10.98 9.20 31.56
C CYS A 249 10.54 10.67 31.51
N ALA A 250 9.25 10.94 31.39
CA ALA A 250 8.70 12.30 31.35
C ALA A 250 8.98 13.07 32.66
N GLU A 251 8.73 12.46 33.81
CA GLU A 251 9.01 13.05 35.14
C GLU A 251 10.48 13.41 35.32
N ARG A 252 11.41 12.56 34.84
CA ARG A 252 12.85 12.83 34.91
C ARG A 252 13.24 14.08 34.11
N HIS A 253 12.74 14.22 32.89
CA HIS A 253 12.99 15.42 32.07
C HIS A 253 12.31 16.67 32.67
N HIS A 254 11.14 16.51 33.29
CA HIS A 254 10.47 17.59 34.01
C HIS A 254 11.26 18.06 35.25
N GLN A 255 11.78 17.14 36.06
CA GLN A 255 12.65 17.44 37.21
C GLN A 255 13.98 18.10 36.77
N PHE A 256 14.55 17.68 35.63
CA PHE A 256 15.71 18.35 35.05
C PHE A 256 15.37 19.79 34.63
N ALA A 257 14.21 20.03 33.98
CA ALA A 257 13.76 21.39 33.66
C ALA A 257 13.56 22.25 34.91
N GLN A 258 12.92 21.72 35.97
CA GLN A 258 12.73 22.41 37.25
C GLN A 258 14.06 22.76 37.95
N SER A 259 15.08 21.90 37.83
CA SER A 259 16.43 22.14 38.38
C SER A 259 17.33 22.98 37.45
N GLY A 260 16.77 23.66 36.45
CA GLY A 260 17.48 24.52 35.50
C GLY A 260 18.26 23.78 34.41
N ARG A 261 18.25 22.44 34.43
CA ARG A 261 18.89 21.57 33.43
C ARG A 261 17.93 21.30 32.28
N VAL A 262 17.71 22.32 31.44
CA VAL A 262 16.84 22.22 30.26
C VAL A 262 17.33 21.12 29.32
N SER A 263 16.47 20.15 29.01
CA SER A 263 16.75 19.08 28.06
C SER A 263 16.77 19.63 26.63
N ARG A 264 17.79 19.29 25.84
CA ARG A 264 18.00 19.86 24.49
C ARG A 264 18.32 18.82 23.42
N LEU A 265 17.91 19.10 22.19
CA LEU A 265 18.39 18.44 20.97
C LEU A 265 19.08 19.51 20.12
N GLY A 266 20.40 19.39 19.93
CA GLY A 266 21.23 20.51 19.49
C GLY A 266 21.03 21.72 20.41
N ASP A 267 20.84 22.90 19.82
CA ASP A 267 20.60 24.12 20.58
C ASP A 267 19.15 24.29 21.07
N ARG A 268 18.19 23.48 20.57
CA ARG A 268 16.77 23.66 20.89
C ARG A 268 16.38 23.04 22.23
N PRO A 269 15.68 23.77 23.12
CA PRO A 269 15.04 23.20 24.29
C PRO A 269 13.84 22.35 23.85
N ILE A 270 13.75 21.13 24.40
CA ILE A 270 12.74 20.14 24.05
C ILE A 270 11.77 19.99 25.21
N GLU A 271 10.48 20.10 24.90
CA GLU A 271 9.39 19.82 25.83
C GLU A 271 9.04 18.33 25.74
N VAL A 272 9.03 17.66 26.89
CA VAL A 272 8.78 16.22 27.01
C VAL A 272 7.48 16.02 27.77
N GLU A 273 6.47 15.47 27.09
CA GLU A 273 5.15 15.22 27.66
C GLU A 273 4.83 13.73 27.70
N LEU A 274 4.13 13.30 28.74
CA LEU A 274 3.45 12.00 28.73
C LEU A 274 2.36 12.01 27.64
N SER A 275 2.25 10.91 26.90
CA SER A 275 1.36 10.77 25.75
C SER A 275 0.66 9.41 25.77
N SER A 276 -0.04 9.08 24.70
CA SER A 276 -0.72 7.80 24.53
C SER A 276 -0.57 7.27 23.11
N GLN A 277 -0.74 5.95 22.95
CA GLN A 277 -0.81 5.31 21.63
C GLN A 277 -1.88 5.97 20.75
N ALA A 278 -3.04 6.32 21.30
CA ALA A 278 -4.12 7.00 20.58
C ALA A 278 -3.72 8.39 20.04
N ALA A 279 -2.87 9.13 20.76
CA ALA A 279 -2.34 10.40 20.29
C ALA A 279 -1.34 10.19 19.13
N LEU A 280 -0.44 9.20 19.26
CA LEU A 280 0.49 8.80 18.20
C LEU A 280 -0.26 8.36 16.91
N MET A 281 -1.29 7.50 17.03
CA MET A 281 -2.08 7.06 15.89
C MET A 281 -2.76 8.22 15.16
N ARG A 282 -3.29 9.20 15.90
CA ARG A 282 -3.91 10.40 15.32
C ARG A 282 -2.93 11.26 14.52
N GLU A 283 -1.67 11.34 14.97
CA GLU A 283 -0.61 12.13 14.30
C GLU A 283 0.02 11.36 13.12
N LEU A 284 0.00 10.02 13.14
CA LEU A 284 0.39 9.18 12.00
C LEU A 284 -0.66 9.12 10.90
N TYR A 285 -1.95 9.22 11.24
CA TYR A 285 -3.08 9.12 10.30
C TYR A 285 -3.99 10.37 10.38
N PRO A 286 -3.46 11.59 10.11
CA PRO A 286 -4.18 12.85 10.34
C PRO A 286 -5.37 13.04 9.40
N LEU A 287 -5.41 12.35 8.25
CA LEU A 287 -6.53 12.38 7.31
C LEU A 287 -7.60 11.30 7.58
N ALA A 288 -7.38 10.41 8.55
CA ALA A 288 -8.35 9.40 8.99
C ALA A 288 -9.49 10.03 9.82
N ARG A 289 -10.34 10.82 9.15
CA ARG A 289 -11.53 11.46 9.75
C ARG A 289 -12.57 10.41 10.15
N GLY A 290 -13.43 10.76 11.10
CA GLY A 290 -14.46 9.83 11.58
C GLY A 290 -13.91 8.63 12.35
N VAL A 291 -12.69 8.71 12.91
CA VAL A 291 -12.07 7.66 13.71
C VAL A 291 -11.82 8.14 15.13
N PHE A 292 -12.30 7.39 16.12
CA PHE A 292 -11.86 7.50 17.50
C PHE A 292 -10.81 6.42 17.79
N TRP A 293 -9.59 6.84 18.13
CA TRP A 293 -8.50 5.91 18.46
C TRP A 293 -8.54 5.53 19.93
N ASP A 294 -8.74 4.24 20.22
CA ASP A 294 -8.58 3.64 21.54
C ASP A 294 -7.30 2.81 21.58
N GLY A 295 -6.25 3.35 22.20
CA GLY A 295 -4.89 2.83 22.05
C GLY A 295 -4.46 2.79 20.58
N ALA A 296 -4.12 1.60 20.06
CA ALA A 296 -3.87 1.36 18.64
C ALA A 296 -5.13 0.97 17.83
N THR A 297 -6.28 0.78 18.48
CA THR A 297 -7.52 0.28 17.86
C THR A 297 -8.34 1.43 17.28
N PRO A 298 -8.67 1.42 15.96
CA PRO A 298 -9.59 2.39 15.37
C PRO A 298 -11.05 2.01 15.64
N ASN A 299 -11.80 2.90 16.28
CA ASN A 299 -13.25 2.84 16.34
C ASN A 299 -13.83 3.79 15.30
N ILE A 300 -14.42 3.25 14.23
CA ILE A 300 -15.03 4.04 13.15
C ILE A 300 -16.38 4.59 13.63
N LEU A 301 -16.53 5.91 13.56
CA LEU A 301 -17.75 6.59 14.00
C LEU A 301 -18.87 6.43 12.94
N PRO A 302 -20.15 6.35 13.35
CA PRO A 302 -21.27 6.33 12.42
C PRO A 302 -21.26 7.54 11.47
N PRO A 303 -21.62 7.37 10.19
CA PRO A 303 -21.60 8.46 9.23
C PRO A 303 -22.61 9.55 9.60
N CYS A 304 -22.14 10.80 9.68
CA CYS A 304 -22.96 11.98 9.87
C CYS A 304 -23.41 12.54 8.52
N SER A 305 -24.71 12.52 8.23
CA SER A 305 -25.27 13.11 6.99
C SER A 305 -25.19 14.64 6.96
N ARG A 306 -25.08 15.30 8.12
CA ARG A 306 -24.95 16.77 8.22
C ARG A 306 -23.54 17.26 7.94
N GLU A 307 -22.53 16.43 8.18
CA GLU A 307 -21.12 16.76 7.98
C GLU A 307 -20.37 15.68 7.17
N PRO A 308 -20.73 15.42 5.89
CA PRO A 308 -20.16 14.30 5.12
C PRO A 308 -18.63 14.39 4.93
N TRP A 309 -18.05 15.57 5.07
CA TRP A 309 -16.60 15.79 5.04
C TRP A 309 -15.87 15.29 6.30
N GLY A 310 -16.59 15.00 7.38
CA GLY A 310 -16.08 14.43 8.63
C GLY A 310 -16.14 12.89 8.69
N ASN A 311 -16.85 12.26 7.75
CA ASN A 311 -17.01 10.81 7.71
C ASN A 311 -15.72 10.09 7.32
N PHE A 312 -15.61 8.81 7.72
CA PHE A 312 -14.47 7.96 7.39
C PHE A 312 -14.38 7.70 5.88
N LYS A 313 -13.14 7.78 5.36
CA LYS A 313 -12.80 7.55 3.94
C LYS A 313 -11.63 6.59 3.76
N GLY A 314 -11.17 5.95 4.83
CA GLY A 314 -9.91 5.20 4.89
C GLY A 314 -8.89 5.82 5.86
N PHE A 315 -7.92 5.01 6.29
CA PHE A 315 -6.86 5.44 7.20
C PHE A 315 -5.75 6.26 6.52
N ILE A 316 -5.53 6.04 5.22
CA ILE A 316 -4.53 6.74 4.41
C ILE A 316 -5.00 6.85 2.95
N SER A 317 -4.73 7.98 2.33
CA SER A 317 -5.11 8.29 0.95
C SER A 317 -4.06 7.85 -0.08
N CYS A 318 -4.46 7.74 -1.35
CA CYS A 318 -3.51 7.48 -2.44
C CYS A 318 -2.55 8.66 -2.62
N GLU A 319 -3.10 9.87 -2.47
CA GLU A 319 -2.44 11.16 -2.62
C GLU A 319 -1.32 11.33 -1.59
N GLU A 320 -1.54 10.96 -0.32
CA GLU A 320 -0.49 10.93 0.71
C GLU A 320 0.68 10.00 0.32
N MET A 321 0.37 8.84 -0.28
CA MET A 321 1.38 7.87 -0.71
C MET A 321 2.14 8.33 -1.97
N VAL A 322 1.46 9.02 -2.89
CA VAL A 322 2.11 9.68 -4.03
C VAL A 322 3.00 10.84 -3.58
N MET A 323 2.53 11.70 -2.66
CA MET A 323 3.32 12.83 -2.16
C MET A 323 4.54 12.38 -1.37
N LEU A 324 4.43 11.33 -0.54
CA LEU A 324 5.56 10.74 0.17
C LEU A 324 6.68 10.30 -0.80
N VAL A 325 6.33 9.73 -1.96
CA VAL A 325 7.29 9.39 -3.02
C VAL A 325 7.82 10.65 -3.71
N LYS A 326 6.98 11.63 -4.03
CA LYS A 326 7.38 12.87 -4.72
C LYS A 326 8.37 13.71 -3.93
N HIS A 327 8.32 13.66 -2.61
CA HIS A 327 9.31 14.29 -1.74
C HIS A 327 10.74 13.72 -1.92
N VAL A 328 10.87 12.46 -2.37
CA VAL A 328 12.15 11.83 -2.73
C VAL A 328 12.48 11.97 -4.22
N GLU A 329 11.51 11.79 -5.11
CA GLU A 329 11.72 11.93 -6.56
C GLU A 329 12.10 13.37 -6.96
N VAL A 330 11.58 14.38 -6.25
CA VAL A 330 11.69 15.79 -6.62
C VAL A 330 12.11 16.66 -5.40
N PRO A 331 13.30 16.44 -4.82
CA PRO A 331 13.69 17.03 -3.54
C PRO A 331 13.84 18.56 -3.63
N HIS A 332 14.12 19.11 -4.82
CA HIS A 332 14.18 20.56 -5.04
C HIS A 332 12.82 21.28 -4.92
N ARG A 333 11.70 20.54 -4.91
CA ARG A 333 10.35 21.07 -4.58
C ARG A 333 9.96 20.84 -3.12
N SER A 334 10.83 20.19 -2.33
CA SER A 334 10.54 19.68 -0.98
C SER A 334 11.66 20.11 -0.03
N PRO A 335 11.70 21.40 0.40
CA PRO A 335 12.84 21.96 1.12
C PRO A 335 13.20 21.20 2.40
N PHE A 336 12.20 20.73 3.17
CA PHE A 336 12.44 19.94 4.37
C PHE A 336 13.01 18.54 4.06
N SER A 337 12.54 17.87 2.99
CA SER A 337 13.16 16.61 2.52
C SER A 337 14.57 16.79 1.96
N LYS A 338 14.93 17.98 1.46
CA LYS A 338 16.31 18.27 1.05
C LYS A 338 17.27 18.30 2.26
N GLU A 339 16.82 18.82 3.40
CA GLU A 339 17.59 18.83 4.65
C GLU A 339 17.56 17.48 5.39
N CYS A 340 16.51 16.68 5.18
CA CYS A 340 16.33 15.36 5.78
C CYS A 340 15.87 14.32 4.76
N PRO A 341 16.76 13.88 3.84
CA PRO A 341 16.40 12.92 2.79
C PRO A 341 16.01 11.54 3.35
N GLN A 342 16.41 11.22 4.59
CA GLN A 342 16.00 10.01 5.29
C GLN A 342 14.52 10.02 5.73
N ARG A 343 13.91 11.19 5.93
CA ARG A 343 12.61 11.29 6.62
C ARG A 343 11.44 10.62 5.89
N PRO A 344 11.29 10.72 4.55
CA PRO A 344 10.22 9.99 3.85
C PRO A 344 10.25 8.48 4.10
N TYR A 345 11.44 7.90 4.27
CA TYR A 345 11.63 6.49 4.59
C TYR A 345 11.30 6.16 6.05
N GLU A 346 11.68 7.01 7.00
CA GLU A 346 11.29 6.88 8.41
C GLU A 346 9.77 7.04 8.62
N CYS A 347 9.15 7.93 7.83
CA CYS A 347 7.70 8.08 7.74
C CYS A 347 7.06 6.80 7.20
N LEU A 348 7.59 6.20 6.12
CA LEU A 348 7.10 4.92 5.59
C LEU A 348 7.19 3.79 6.63
N ILE A 349 8.33 3.65 7.33
CA ILE A 349 8.53 2.66 8.39
C ILE A 349 7.44 2.78 9.46
N SER A 350 7.25 3.99 10.01
CA SER A 350 6.23 4.24 11.04
C SER A 350 4.81 4.02 10.50
N THR A 351 4.55 4.44 9.26
CA THR A 351 3.26 4.29 8.58
C THR A 351 2.88 2.83 8.38
N LEU A 352 3.82 1.96 7.96
CA LEU A 352 3.60 0.52 7.76
C LEU A 352 3.50 -0.24 9.08
N GLY A 353 4.37 0.07 10.04
CA GLY A 353 4.48 -0.62 11.32
C GLY A 353 3.30 -0.36 12.27
N LYS A 354 2.66 0.81 12.17
CA LYS A 354 1.48 1.17 12.97
C LYS A 354 0.15 1.06 12.22
N PHE A 355 0.14 0.71 10.92
CA PHE A 355 -1.12 0.64 10.19
C PHE A 355 -2.04 -0.44 10.80
N PRO A 356 -3.34 -0.16 11.01
CA PRO A 356 -4.24 -1.09 11.68
C PRO A 356 -4.67 -2.24 10.75
N TRP A 357 -3.73 -3.05 10.26
CA TRP A 357 -3.97 -4.12 9.28
C TRP A 357 -5.04 -5.14 9.69
N PHE A 358 -5.30 -5.27 10.99
CA PHE A 358 -6.37 -6.10 11.55
C PHE A 358 -7.78 -5.53 11.34
N ALA A 359 -7.92 -4.25 11.00
CA ALA A 359 -9.20 -3.60 10.69
C ALA A 359 -9.63 -3.88 9.23
N THR A 360 -9.66 -5.16 8.86
CA THR A 360 -9.81 -5.65 7.48
C THR A 360 -11.16 -5.32 6.83
N ASP A 361 -12.18 -5.01 7.63
CA ASP A 361 -13.46 -4.41 7.20
C ASP A 361 -13.31 -3.01 6.56
N PHE A 362 -12.26 -2.26 6.91
CA PHE A 362 -12.12 -0.83 6.62
C PHE A 362 -10.92 -0.49 5.72
N ILE A 363 -10.22 -1.50 5.20
CA ILE A 363 -9.05 -1.37 4.33
C ILE A 363 -9.40 -2.00 2.98
N THR A 364 -9.23 -1.25 1.90
CA THR A 364 -9.50 -1.73 0.53
C THR A 364 -8.24 -2.26 -0.18
N LEU A 365 -8.42 -3.04 -1.24
CA LEU A 365 -7.31 -3.47 -2.09
C LEU A 365 -6.57 -2.28 -2.71
N ALA A 366 -7.28 -1.21 -3.10
CA ALA A 366 -6.67 0.04 -3.58
C ALA A 366 -5.78 0.70 -2.52
N GLN A 367 -6.22 0.79 -1.26
CA GLN A 367 -5.44 1.41 -0.18
C GLN A 367 -4.16 0.64 0.11
N ARG A 368 -4.25 -0.69 0.25
CA ARG A 368 -3.07 -1.58 0.34
C ARG A 368 -2.17 -1.41 -0.90
N GLY A 369 -2.76 -1.33 -2.09
CA GLY A 369 -2.06 -1.15 -3.36
C GLY A 369 -1.28 0.17 -3.44
N ALA A 370 -1.83 1.28 -2.95
CA ALA A 370 -1.15 2.57 -2.88
C ALA A 370 0.05 2.52 -1.92
N MET A 371 -0.11 1.93 -0.73
CA MET A 371 0.98 1.74 0.24
C MET A 371 2.09 0.84 -0.33
N TYR A 372 1.75 -0.25 -1.02
CA TYR A 372 2.71 -1.12 -1.70
C TYR A 372 3.45 -0.38 -2.83
N LYS A 373 2.73 0.31 -3.72
CA LYS A 373 3.32 1.08 -4.83
C LYS A 373 4.30 2.15 -4.32
N ALA A 374 3.97 2.85 -3.23
CA ALA A 374 4.89 3.80 -2.60
C ALA A 374 6.11 3.10 -1.97
N SER A 375 5.90 1.98 -1.26
CA SER A 375 6.98 1.18 -0.65
C SER A 375 7.99 0.70 -1.68
N PHE A 376 7.52 0.13 -2.80
CA PHE A 376 8.34 -0.36 -3.90
C PHE A 376 9.15 0.77 -4.55
N LYS A 377 8.50 1.91 -4.84
CA LYS A 377 9.19 3.08 -5.41
C LYS A 377 10.25 3.65 -4.47
N LEU A 378 9.93 3.80 -3.18
CA LEU A 378 10.87 4.31 -2.18
C LEU A 378 12.06 3.35 -2.01
N ILE A 379 11.84 2.04 -1.89
CA ILE A 379 12.95 1.06 -1.84
C ILE A 379 13.83 1.18 -3.08
N ARG A 380 13.25 1.23 -4.30
CA ARG A 380 14.03 1.37 -5.54
C ARG A 380 14.88 2.65 -5.56
N LEU A 381 14.33 3.78 -5.10
CA LEU A 381 15.07 5.05 -5.01
C LEU A 381 16.19 4.96 -3.97
N LEU A 382 15.94 4.33 -2.82
CA LEU A 382 16.92 4.16 -1.76
C LEU A 382 18.04 3.19 -2.15
N THR A 383 17.73 2.07 -2.83
CA THR A 383 18.74 1.17 -3.41
C THR A 383 19.68 1.97 -4.30
N GLY A 384 19.14 2.76 -5.24
CA GLY A 384 19.96 3.59 -6.12
C GLY A 384 20.83 4.61 -5.38
N ALA A 385 20.28 5.29 -4.37
CA ALA A 385 21.01 6.29 -3.59
C ALA A 385 22.13 5.68 -2.72
N VAL A 386 21.87 4.51 -2.12
CA VAL A 386 22.86 3.75 -1.34
C VAL A 386 23.97 3.21 -2.25
N SER A 387 23.62 2.61 -3.41
CA SER A 387 24.60 2.08 -4.36
C SER A 387 25.51 3.15 -4.98
N ARG A 388 25.00 4.37 -5.19
CA ARG A 388 25.81 5.52 -5.63
C ARG A 388 26.54 6.25 -4.51
N ASN A 389 26.21 5.95 -3.25
CA ASN A 389 26.70 6.65 -2.07
C ASN A 389 26.35 8.16 -2.07
N ASP A 390 25.13 8.51 -2.49
CA ASP A 390 24.66 9.90 -2.67
C ASP A 390 24.69 10.70 -1.36
N ASP A 391 24.33 10.07 -0.23
CA ASP A 391 24.42 10.63 1.13
C ASP A 391 24.74 9.51 2.14
N PRO A 392 26.03 9.20 2.40
CA PRO A 392 26.44 8.14 3.33
C PRO A 392 25.99 8.35 4.78
N VAL A 393 25.61 9.57 5.16
CA VAL A 393 25.24 9.89 6.54
C VAL A 393 23.76 9.58 6.78
N ASN A 394 22.89 10.01 5.85
CA ASN A 394 21.44 9.91 6.02
C ASN A 394 20.81 8.78 5.18
N LEU A 395 21.29 8.54 3.95
CA LEU A 395 20.78 7.52 3.03
C LEU A 395 21.71 6.29 3.02
N ASN A 396 21.83 5.66 4.19
CA ASN A 396 22.80 4.61 4.45
C ASN A 396 22.18 3.19 4.46
N HIS A 397 23.04 2.16 4.49
CA HIS A 397 22.62 0.76 4.56
C HIS A 397 21.78 0.41 5.80
N GLN A 398 21.92 1.14 6.92
CA GLN A 398 21.08 0.89 8.11
C GLN A 398 19.64 1.33 7.86
N LEU A 399 19.42 2.50 7.25
CA LEU A 399 18.09 2.94 6.82
C LEU A 399 17.49 1.96 5.80
N PHE A 400 18.26 1.56 4.79
CA PHE A 400 17.84 0.58 3.80
C PHE A 400 17.33 -0.72 4.43
N ARG A 401 18.12 -1.35 5.31
CA ARG A 401 17.73 -2.57 6.02
C ARG A 401 16.47 -2.39 6.86
N ARG A 402 16.28 -1.24 7.52
CA ARG A 402 15.06 -0.93 8.30
C ARG A 402 13.82 -0.81 7.41
N VAL A 403 13.91 -0.15 6.26
CA VAL A 403 12.80 -0.04 5.30
C VAL A 403 12.43 -1.42 4.74
N VAL A 404 13.40 -2.20 4.28
CA VAL A 404 13.17 -3.55 3.75
C VAL A 404 12.56 -4.46 4.81
N ALA A 405 13.12 -4.50 6.02
CA ALA A 405 12.58 -5.29 7.12
C ALA A 405 11.14 -4.90 7.48
N SER A 406 10.80 -3.60 7.45
CA SER A 406 9.44 -3.12 7.72
C SER A 406 8.44 -3.58 6.65
N VAL A 407 8.85 -3.55 5.38
CA VAL A 407 8.04 -4.03 4.24
C VAL A 407 7.86 -5.55 4.27
N MET A 408 8.91 -6.32 4.57
CA MET A 408 8.81 -7.79 4.66
C MET A 408 8.01 -8.26 5.90
N LYS A 409 8.12 -7.55 7.03
CA LYS A 409 7.30 -7.80 8.23
C LYS A 409 5.82 -7.37 8.07
N CYS A 410 5.51 -6.43 7.17
CA CYS A 410 4.17 -5.89 6.95
C CYS A 410 3.11 -6.99 6.78
N LYS A 411 2.10 -7.04 7.66
CA LYS A 411 1.06 -8.09 7.61
C LYS A 411 0.04 -7.86 6.50
N GLY A 412 -0.12 -6.62 6.04
CA GLY A 412 -1.04 -6.24 4.97
C GLY A 412 -0.59 -6.59 3.54
N PHE A 413 0.70 -6.82 3.32
CA PHE A 413 1.24 -7.11 1.99
C PHE A 413 1.15 -8.60 1.67
N THR A 414 0.73 -8.90 0.43
CA THR A 414 0.60 -10.27 -0.07
C THR A 414 1.97 -10.96 -0.17
N VAL A 415 1.95 -12.28 -0.34
CA VAL A 415 3.16 -13.07 -0.60
C VAL A 415 3.91 -12.52 -1.82
N LEU A 416 3.24 -12.40 -2.98
CA LEU A 416 3.84 -11.85 -4.19
C LEU A 416 4.33 -10.38 -4.02
N GLN A 417 3.64 -9.53 -3.25
CA GLN A 417 4.12 -8.17 -3.00
C GLN A 417 5.44 -8.16 -2.23
N LYS A 418 5.67 -9.13 -1.34
CA LYS A 418 6.93 -9.28 -0.62
C LYS A 418 8.01 -9.94 -1.47
N ASP A 419 7.64 -10.92 -2.30
CA ASP A 419 8.53 -11.54 -3.27
C ASP A 419 9.10 -10.52 -4.27
N ASN A 420 8.25 -9.66 -4.84
CA ASN A 420 8.68 -8.55 -5.70
C ASN A 420 9.69 -7.60 -5.03
N ILE A 421 9.58 -7.41 -3.70
CA ILE A 421 10.52 -6.60 -2.92
C ILE A 421 11.81 -7.39 -2.67
N ALA A 422 11.72 -8.67 -2.32
CA ALA A 422 12.86 -9.56 -2.17
C ALA A 422 13.69 -9.62 -3.47
N PHE A 423 13.04 -9.77 -4.62
CA PHE A 423 13.66 -9.69 -5.95
C PHE A 423 14.32 -8.32 -6.20
N LEU A 424 13.60 -7.22 -5.96
CA LEU A 424 14.12 -5.85 -6.13
C LEU A 424 15.40 -5.57 -5.31
N VAL A 425 15.55 -6.19 -4.14
CA VAL A 425 16.72 -6.04 -3.27
C VAL A 425 17.72 -7.19 -3.33
N GLN A 426 17.52 -8.15 -4.24
CA GLN A 426 18.36 -9.36 -4.39
C GLN A 426 18.49 -10.16 -3.08
N MET A 427 17.39 -10.29 -2.34
CA MET A 427 17.33 -11.02 -1.07
C MET A 427 17.56 -12.52 -1.29
N GLY A 428 18.46 -13.13 -0.52
CA GLY A 428 18.72 -14.56 -0.59
C GLY A 428 17.62 -15.40 0.05
N GLN A 429 17.41 -16.63 -0.46
CA GLN A 429 16.35 -17.54 0.01
C GLN A 429 16.38 -17.82 1.53
N ALA A 430 17.58 -17.84 2.15
CA ALA A 430 17.71 -17.99 3.60
C ALA A 430 17.08 -16.82 4.38
N GLU A 431 17.21 -15.58 3.88
CA GLU A 431 16.61 -14.39 4.49
C GLU A 431 15.10 -14.32 4.20
N MET A 432 14.66 -14.67 2.98
CA MET A 432 13.23 -14.77 2.64
C MET A 432 12.48 -15.74 3.58
N ARG A 433 13.09 -16.88 3.93
CA ARG A 433 12.56 -17.82 4.92
C ARG A 433 12.47 -17.23 6.34
N MET A 434 13.38 -16.33 6.74
CA MET A 434 13.27 -15.62 8.03
C MET A 434 12.05 -14.69 8.09
N TYR A 435 11.58 -14.19 6.95
CA TYR A 435 10.32 -13.45 6.81
C TYR A 435 9.10 -14.35 6.52
N HIS A 436 9.26 -15.67 6.63
CA HIS A 436 8.24 -16.69 6.35
C HIS A 436 7.66 -16.61 4.92
N GLN A 437 8.48 -16.23 3.93
CA GLN A 437 8.09 -16.43 2.53
C GLN A 437 8.07 -17.94 2.20
N PRO A 438 7.04 -18.43 1.48
CA PRO A 438 7.06 -19.76 0.89
C PRO A 438 8.07 -19.82 -0.26
N GLU A 439 8.54 -21.02 -0.62
CA GLU A 439 9.64 -21.17 -1.60
C GLU A 439 9.29 -20.64 -3.00
N ASN A 440 8.04 -20.79 -3.43
CA ASN A 440 7.53 -20.31 -4.72
C ASN A 440 6.68 -19.04 -4.55
N ALA A 441 7.14 -18.06 -3.77
CA ALA A 441 6.38 -16.85 -3.44
C ALA A 441 5.98 -16.00 -4.67
N SER A 442 6.80 -16.02 -5.73
CA SER A 442 6.52 -15.40 -7.03
C SER A 442 5.25 -15.94 -7.71
N SER A 443 4.86 -17.18 -7.43
CA SER A 443 3.67 -17.83 -8.00
C SER A 443 2.38 -17.59 -7.19
N TRP A 444 2.38 -16.69 -6.20
CA TRP A 444 1.19 -16.33 -5.39
C TRP A 444 0.44 -15.12 -5.99
N VAL A 445 0.18 -15.20 -7.29
CA VAL A 445 -0.35 -14.13 -8.16
C VAL A 445 -1.80 -13.74 -7.88
N HIS A 446 -2.60 -14.64 -7.33
CA HIS A 446 -4.05 -14.45 -7.11
C HIS A 446 -4.47 -14.61 -5.65
N GLN A 447 -3.50 -14.48 -4.73
CA GLN A 447 -3.70 -14.56 -3.29
C GLN A 447 -3.49 -13.16 -2.66
N TYR A 448 -4.60 -12.53 -2.30
CA TYR A 448 -4.69 -11.17 -1.80
C TYR A 448 -4.88 -11.06 -0.28
N SER A 449 -5.38 -12.11 0.40
CA SER A 449 -5.41 -12.21 1.86
C SER A 449 -4.68 -13.46 2.37
N VAL A 450 -4.90 -14.60 1.70
CA VAL A 450 -4.29 -15.88 2.03
C VAL A 450 -2.76 -15.79 2.01
N THR A 451 -2.15 -16.21 3.11
CA THR A 451 -0.70 -16.37 3.24
C THR A 451 -0.36 -17.67 3.98
N ALA A 452 0.90 -18.10 3.87
CA ALA A 452 1.39 -19.27 4.59
C ALA A 452 1.42 -19.02 6.11
N LYS A 453 0.93 -20.00 6.88
CA LYS A 453 0.97 -20.00 8.34
C LYS A 453 2.43 -20.09 8.82
N PRO A 454 2.93 -19.16 9.64
CA PRO A 454 4.29 -19.21 10.17
C PRO A 454 4.59 -20.54 10.86
N GLY A 455 5.76 -21.13 10.55
CA GLY A 455 6.16 -22.44 11.07
C GLY A 455 5.46 -23.64 10.44
N CYS A 456 4.62 -23.46 9.41
CA CYS A 456 4.15 -24.60 8.63
C CYS A 456 5.30 -25.22 7.81
N PRO A 457 5.48 -26.54 7.82
CA PRO A 457 6.36 -27.24 6.89
C PRO A 457 5.97 -26.94 5.42
N GLN A 458 6.98 -26.73 4.57
CA GLN A 458 6.78 -26.38 3.16
C GLN A 458 6.15 -27.52 2.34
N ASP A 459 6.47 -28.77 2.67
CA ASP A 459 5.89 -29.97 2.05
C ASP A 459 4.39 -30.11 2.32
N VAL A 460 3.93 -29.72 3.53
CA VAL A 460 2.50 -29.62 3.84
C VAL A 460 1.86 -28.53 3.00
N LEU A 461 2.46 -27.34 2.93
CA LEU A 461 1.95 -26.22 2.13
C LEU A 461 1.84 -26.59 0.63
N ASP A 462 2.90 -27.17 0.06
CA ASP A 462 2.94 -27.67 -1.31
C ASP A 462 1.89 -28.78 -1.56
N TRP A 463 1.61 -29.64 -0.57
CA TRP A 463 0.54 -30.65 -0.68
C TRP A 463 -0.84 -30.00 -0.80
N TYR A 464 -1.19 -29.01 0.02
CA TYR A 464 -2.49 -28.32 -0.10
C TYR A 464 -2.63 -27.59 -1.43
N ILE A 465 -1.60 -26.86 -1.85
CA ILE A 465 -1.59 -26.13 -3.13
C ILE A 465 -1.76 -27.13 -4.30
N ARG A 466 -1.09 -28.28 -4.25
CA ARG A 466 -1.26 -29.35 -5.24
C ARG A 466 -2.70 -29.87 -5.30
N ILE A 467 -3.34 -30.15 -4.16
CA ILE A 467 -4.74 -30.62 -4.12
C ILE A 467 -5.70 -29.55 -4.70
N ILE A 468 -5.49 -28.29 -4.34
CA ILE A 468 -6.27 -27.14 -4.85
C ILE A 468 -6.10 -26.97 -6.37
N ARG A 469 -4.88 -27.07 -6.88
CA ARG A 469 -4.55 -27.06 -8.32
C ARG A 469 -5.17 -28.23 -9.07
N GLU A 470 -5.03 -29.45 -8.53
CA GLU A 470 -5.56 -30.67 -9.16
C GLU A 470 -7.09 -30.62 -9.26
N GLN A 471 -7.78 -30.20 -8.20
CA GLN A 471 -9.24 -30.11 -8.21
C GLN A 471 -9.74 -28.98 -9.11
N SER A 472 -9.18 -27.77 -9.01
CA SER A 472 -9.60 -26.65 -9.86
C SER A 472 -9.35 -26.92 -11.35
N THR A 473 -8.26 -27.63 -11.68
CA THR A 473 -8.00 -28.13 -13.05
C THR A 473 -9.05 -29.14 -13.50
N ARG A 474 -9.43 -30.13 -12.67
CA ARG A 474 -10.51 -31.07 -13.00
C ARG A 474 -11.83 -30.33 -13.26
N ASP A 475 -12.18 -29.38 -12.40
CA ASP A 475 -13.43 -28.61 -12.47
C ASP A 475 -13.51 -27.69 -13.71
N VAL A 476 -12.37 -27.29 -14.30
CA VAL A 476 -12.31 -26.55 -15.58
C VAL A 476 -12.31 -27.51 -16.78
N LEU A 477 -11.61 -28.65 -16.71
CA LEU A 477 -11.50 -29.58 -17.83
C LEU A 477 -12.84 -30.23 -18.24
N VAL A 478 -13.76 -30.41 -17.27
CA VAL A 478 -15.12 -30.96 -17.50
C VAL A 478 -16.13 -29.97 -18.08
N ARG A 479 -15.77 -28.67 -18.21
CA ARG A 479 -16.67 -27.64 -18.76
C ARG A 479 -16.84 -27.77 -20.28
N PRO A 480 -17.93 -27.22 -20.85
CA PRO A 480 -18.07 -27.07 -22.30
C PRO A 480 -16.86 -26.38 -22.92
N ILE A 481 -16.51 -26.78 -24.15
CA ILE A 481 -15.28 -26.32 -24.82
C ILE A 481 -15.19 -24.79 -24.90
N SER A 482 -16.30 -24.10 -25.18
CA SER A 482 -16.36 -22.63 -25.27
C SER A 482 -15.97 -21.94 -23.96
N GLU A 483 -16.51 -22.38 -22.82
CA GLU A 483 -16.14 -21.85 -21.51
C GLU A 483 -14.71 -22.22 -21.14
N ARG A 484 -14.34 -23.48 -21.37
CA ARG A 484 -13.01 -24.00 -21.03
C ARG A 484 -11.91 -23.25 -21.77
N THR A 485 -12.07 -23.01 -23.06
CA THR A 485 -11.10 -22.26 -23.87
C THR A 485 -10.92 -20.84 -23.34
N ALA A 486 -12.01 -20.12 -23.01
CA ALA A 486 -11.89 -18.76 -22.46
C ALA A 486 -11.09 -18.74 -21.13
N ILE A 487 -11.38 -19.67 -20.21
CA ILE A 487 -10.67 -19.80 -18.93
C ILE A 487 -9.19 -20.21 -19.15
N GLN A 488 -8.92 -21.07 -20.14
CA GLN A 488 -7.58 -21.51 -20.50
C GLN A 488 -6.73 -20.41 -21.14
N GLU A 489 -7.32 -19.50 -21.93
CA GLU A 489 -6.60 -18.32 -22.41
C GLU A 489 -6.18 -17.42 -21.23
N THR A 490 -7.08 -17.13 -20.28
CA THR A 490 -6.75 -16.34 -19.07
C THR A 490 -5.63 -16.97 -18.25
N LEU A 491 -5.52 -18.30 -18.19
CA LEU A 491 -4.41 -18.96 -17.48
C LEU A 491 -3.04 -18.68 -18.14
N LYS A 492 -2.97 -18.46 -19.46
CA LYS A 492 -1.69 -18.18 -20.15
C LYS A 492 -1.08 -16.82 -19.76
N ASP A 493 -1.93 -15.88 -19.33
CA ASP A 493 -1.52 -14.55 -18.88
C ASP A 493 -1.03 -14.54 -17.41
N THR A 494 -0.99 -15.71 -16.75
CA THR A 494 -0.66 -15.86 -15.33
C THR A 494 0.09 -17.17 -15.02
N ASP A 495 0.16 -17.57 -13.75
CA ASP A 495 0.95 -18.71 -13.24
C ASP A 495 0.05 -19.91 -12.87
N GLU A 496 0.46 -21.13 -13.27
CA GLU A 496 -0.30 -22.38 -13.07
C GLU A 496 -0.07 -23.11 -11.73
N TYR A 497 0.77 -22.59 -10.83
CA TYR A 497 1.13 -23.23 -9.55
C TYR A 497 -0.11 -23.51 -8.67
N TRP A 498 -1.09 -22.61 -8.70
CA TRP A 498 -2.40 -22.77 -8.04
C TRP A 498 -3.51 -23.32 -8.94
N GLY A 499 -3.21 -23.62 -10.21
CA GLY A 499 -4.20 -23.98 -11.23
C GLY A 499 -5.23 -22.87 -11.43
N TYR A 500 -6.50 -23.25 -11.54
CA TYR A 500 -7.60 -22.32 -11.77
C TYR A 500 -8.24 -21.80 -10.47
N PHE A 501 -7.45 -21.68 -9.40
CA PHE A 501 -7.93 -21.16 -8.11
C PHE A 501 -8.62 -19.79 -8.27
N PHE A 502 -8.06 -18.88 -9.07
CA PHE A 502 -8.64 -17.56 -9.35
C PHE A 502 -10.09 -17.64 -9.88
N GLN A 503 -10.39 -18.67 -10.69
CA GLN A 503 -11.71 -18.92 -11.27
C GLN A 503 -12.71 -19.44 -10.22
N GLU A 504 -12.26 -20.19 -9.21
CA GLU A 504 -13.10 -20.62 -8.08
C GLU A 504 -13.38 -19.46 -7.10
N VAL A 505 -12.40 -18.56 -6.90
CA VAL A 505 -12.58 -17.37 -6.05
C VAL A 505 -13.60 -16.41 -6.68
N GLY A 506 -13.56 -16.25 -8.01
CA GLY A 506 -14.57 -15.49 -8.75
C GLY A 506 -14.59 -14.00 -8.39
N TYR A 507 -13.40 -13.37 -8.33
CA TYR A 507 -13.28 -11.95 -8.03
C TYR A 507 -14.13 -11.08 -8.97
N THR A 508 -14.75 -10.04 -8.40
CA THR A 508 -15.39 -8.99 -9.20
C THR A 508 -14.34 -8.37 -10.11
N GLN A 509 -14.66 -8.26 -11.39
CA GLN A 509 -13.85 -7.52 -12.36
C GLN A 509 -14.25 -6.04 -12.32
N GLY A 510 -13.49 -5.18 -12.98
CA GLY A 510 -13.78 -3.74 -12.99
C GLY A 510 -13.23 -2.99 -11.77
N PRO A 511 -13.47 -1.66 -11.69
CA PRO A 511 -13.05 -0.83 -10.55
C PRO A 511 -13.59 -1.31 -9.20
N ASP A 512 -14.67 -2.09 -9.19
CA ASP A 512 -15.24 -2.69 -7.98
C ASP A 512 -14.24 -3.57 -7.23
N PHE A 513 -13.31 -4.22 -7.93
CA PHE A 513 -12.19 -4.94 -7.33
C PHE A 513 -11.36 -4.08 -6.39
N ASP A 514 -11.02 -2.86 -6.81
CA ASP A 514 -10.18 -1.93 -6.05
C ASP A 514 -10.86 -1.45 -4.75
N TYR A 515 -12.19 -1.45 -4.72
CA TYR A 515 -13.01 -1.11 -3.55
C TYR A 515 -13.29 -2.30 -2.61
N MET A 516 -12.99 -3.54 -3.01
CA MET A 516 -13.14 -4.70 -2.14
C MET A 516 -12.30 -4.54 -0.86
N THR A 517 -12.90 -4.87 0.28
CA THR A 517 -12.20 -4.85 1.57
C THR A 517 -11.32 -6.09 1.72
N LEU A 518 -10.24 -6.00 2.50
CA LEU A 518 -9.35 -7.15 2.74
C LEU A 518 -10.11 -8.34 3.31
N LYS A 519 -11.14 -8.09 4.14
CA LYS A 519 -12.04 -9.12 4.68
C LYS A 519 -12.93 -9.78 3.63
N GLN A 520 -13.46 -9.02 2.67
CA GLN A 520 -14.23 -9.58 1.55
C GLN A 520 -13.35 -10.52 0.71
N CYS A 521 -12.11 -10.12 0.44
CA CYS A 521 -11.14 -10.97 -0.25
C CYS A 521 -10.79 -12.22 0.56
N ALA A 522 -10.53 -12.08 1.86
CA ALA A 522 -10.31 -13.22 2.75
C ALA A 522 -11.47 -14.21 2.71
N PHE A 523 -12.71 -13.73 2.84
CA PHE A 523 -13.90 -14.56 2.80
C PHE A 523 -14.02 -15.35 1.50
N LEU A 524 -13.83 -14.71 0.34
CA LEU A 524 -13.91 -15.39 -0.96
C LEU A 524 -12.81 -16.43 -1.13
N GLU A 525 -11.57 -16.12 -0.76
CA GLU A 525 -10.43 -17.04 -0.86
C GLU A 525 -10.58 -18.25 0.04
N PHE A 526 -10.89 -18.06 1.33
CA PHE A 526 -11.07 -19.18 2.26
C PHE A 526 -12.28 -20.03 1.87
N SER A 527 -13.38 -19.42 1.41
CA SER A 527 -14.53 -20.16 0.89
C SER A 527 -14.18 -20.96 -0.38
N ALA A 528 -13.34 -20.42 -1.26
CA ALA A 528 -12.87 -21.14 -2.45
C ALA A 528 -11.96 -22.33 -2.09
N ILE A 529 -11.04 -22.15 -1.13
CA ILE A 529 -10.20 -23.23 -0.60
C ILE A 529 -11.07 -24.32 0.02
N GLU A 530 -12.04 -23.97 0.88
CA GLU A 530 -12.94 -24.93 1.52
C GLU A 530 -13.78 -25.70 0.49
N ARG A 531 -14.35 -25.01 -0.51
CA ARG A 531 -15.10 -25.65 -1.60
C ARG A 531 -14.24 -26.63 -2.42
N LEU A 532 -13.02 -26.25 -2.77
CA LEU A 532 -12.10 -27.12 -3.52
C LEU A 532 -11.65 -28.33 -2.69
N LEU A 533 -11.29 -28.14 -1.42
CA LEU A 533 -10.94 -29.25 -0.53
C LEU A 533 -12.14 -30.18 -0.29
N THR A 534 -13.36 -29.64 -0.18
CA THR A 534 -14.58 -30.44 -0.05
C THR A 534 -14.81 -31.33 -1.27
N ARG A 535 -14.61 -30.82 -2.48
CA ARG A 535 -14.72 -31.64 -3.71
C ARG A 535 -13.57 -32.64 -3.86
N ALA A 536 -12.35 -32.25 -3.50
CA ALA A 536 -11.16 -33.10 -3.63
C ALA A 536 -11.12 -34.25 -2.61
N LEU A 537 -11.61 -34.02 -1.38
CA LEU A 537 -11.50 -34.97 -0.26
C LEU A 537 -12.85 -35.58 0.16
N GLY A 538 -13.99 -35.07 -0.33
CA GLY A 538 -15.33 -35.57 0.01
C GLY A 538 -15.65 -36.99 -0.47
N HIS A 539 -14.72 -37.64 -1.18
CA HIS A 539 -14.81 -39.01 -1.66
C HIS A 539 -13.93 -40.01 -0.86
N HIS A 540 -13.28 -39.57 0.22
CA HIS A 540 -12.24 -40.31 0.94
C HIS A 540 -12.42 -40.36 2.47
#